data_AF-A0A8J2HLA8-F1
#
_entry.id   AF-A0A8J2HLA8-F1
#
_cell.length_a   1.000
_cell.length_b   1.000
_cell.length_c   1.000
_cell.angle_alpha   90.00
_cell.angle_beta   90.00
_cell.angle_gamma   90.00
#
_symmetry.space_group_name_H-M   'P 1'
#
loop_
_entity.id
_entity.type
_entity.pdbx_description
1 polymer ?
#
loop_
_entity_poly.entity_id
_entity_poly.type
_entity_poly.pdbx_seq_one_letter_code
_entity_poly.pdbx_strand_id
1 'polypeptide(L)'
;MHDLMEGIHRYSMALIIKIVPPAISANHLKNKYIIISASEMLSLVRNFAFVVGDLVDEQNDIWMYNNLLLEVTEILTSQIFSSELLEYLGNLIQRHNETFISLLNETLKPKFHLLLHYPRIIEKIGPPILVSSFKYEAKHRDAKIISGTITCQIQLPLSIATRCQLKSCFRYSSKIGLNDIIMSMTIRFHLSYFDLVIH
;
A
#
# COMPACT_ATOMS: atom_id res chain seq x y z
N MET A 1 0.37 31.21 2.86
CA MET A 1 1.30 30.74 3.93
C MET A 1 0.67 29.68 4.85
N HIS A 2 -0.60 29.32 4.65
CA HIS A 2 -1.30 28.29 5.42
C HIS A 2 -1.17 26.86 4.82
N ASP A 3 -0.84 26.74 3.52
CA ASP A 3 -0.75 25.46 2.79
C ASP A 3 0.62 24.77 2.87
N LEU A 4 1.65 25.44 3.40
CA LEU A 4 3.02 24.90 3.51
C LEU A 4 3.22 24.02 4.75
N MET A 5 2.40 24.21 5.79
CA MET A 5 2.48 23.44 7.03
C MET A 5 1.78 22.07 6.93
N GLU A 6 0.91 21.88 5.93
CA GLU A 6 0.21 20.60 5.75
C GLU A 6 1.08 19.51 5.07
N GLY A 7 2.17 19.92 4.42
CA GLY A 7 3.07 19.01 3.71
C GLY A 7 4.14 18.34 4.58
N ILE A 8 4.39 18.88 5.78
CA ILE A 8 5.52 18.49 6.64
C ILE A 8 5.20 17.22 7.46
N HIS A 9 3.92 16.95 7.75
CA HIS A 9 3.52 15.78 8.56
C HIS A 9 3.30 14.47 7.78
N ARG A 10 3.51 14.43 6.45
CA ARG A 10 2.99 13.34 5.61
C ARG A 10 4.00 12.28 5.16
N TYR A 11 5.32 12.45 5.35
CA TYR A 11 6.30 11.64 4.61
C TYR A 11 7.21 10.69 5.41
N SER A 12 7.02 10.57 6.73
CA SER A 12 7.69 9.58 7.56
C SER A 12 6.62 8.75 8.26
N MET A 13 6.39 7.52 7.79
CA MET A 13 5.62 6.42 8.42
C MET A 13 4.17 6.71 8.90
N ALA A 14 3.68 7.95 8.78
CA ALA A 14 2.36 8.43 9.16
C ALA A 14 1.33 8.36 8.03
N LEU A 15 1.74 7.97 6.83
CA LEU A 15 0.86 7.76 5.67
C LEU A 15 -0.15 6.61 5.88
N ILE A 16 0.11 5.73 6.85
CA ILE A 16 -0.79 4.63 7.22
C ILE A 16 -1.72 5.03 8.39
N ILE A 17 -1.31 5.96 9.25
CA ILE A 17 -1.98 6.27 10.54
C ILE A 17 -3.10 7.32 10.38
N LYS A 18 -3.13 8.08 9.27
CA LYS A 18 -4.15 9.12 9.02
C LYS A 18 -5.11 8.76 7.86
N ILE A 19 -5.52 7.50 7.76
CA ILE A 19 -6.55 7.11 6.77
C ILE A 19 -7.84 6.83 7.52
N VAL A 20 -8.68 7.87 7.63
CA VAL A 20 -10.07 7.70 8.08
C VAL A 20 -10.75 6.73 7.10
N PRO A 21 -11.46 5.69 7.55
CA PRO A 21 -12.20 4.82 6.66
C PRO A 21 -13.15 5.67 5.80
N PRO A 22 -13.19 5.43 4.48
CA PRO A 22 -13.99 6.26 3.57
C PRO A 22 -15.47 6.15 3.91
N ALA A 23 -16.22 7.23 3.70
CA ALA A 23 -17.67 7.20 3.84
C ALA A 23 -18.28 6.23 2.82
N ILE A 24 -18.96 5.19 3.31
CA ILE A 24 -19.64 4.22 2.44
C ILE A 24 -20.98 4.83 2.02
N SER A 25 -21.09 5.21 0.75
CA SER A 25 -22.35 5.72 0.17
C SER A 25 -23.45 4.65 0.18
N ALA A 26 -24.69 5.06 0.42
CA ALA A 26 -25.85 4.18 0.31
C ALA A 26 -25.97 3.51 -1.07
N ASN A 27 -25.46 4.16 -2.13
CA ASN A 27 -25.43 3.57 -3.48
C ASN A 27 -24.45 2.39 -3.57
N HIS A 28 -23.32 2.42 -2.85
CA HIS A 28 -22.39 1.29 -2.79
C HIS A 28 -23.05 0.08 -2.16
N LEU A 29 -23.84 0.29 -1.11
CA LEU A 29 -24.59 -0.77 -0.43
C LEU A 29 -25.67 -1.36 -1.33
N LYS A 30 -26.45 -0.51 -2.01
CA LYS A 30 -27.48 -0.96 -2.97
C LYS A 30 -26.90 -1.78 -4.10
N ASN A 31 -25.75 -1.36 -4.63
CA ASN A 31 -25.12 -2.02 -5.77
C ASN A 31 -24.16 -3.17 -5.39
N LYS A 32 -23.94 -3.41 -4.10
CA LYS A 32 -23.05 -4.45 -3.55
C LYS A 32 -21.58 -4.34 -4.02
N TYR A 33 -21.11 -3.13 -4.34
CA TYR A 33 -19.70 -2.87 -4.61
C TYR A 33 -19.27 -1.54 -4.01
N ILE A 34 -18.02 -1.47 -3.57
CA ILE A 34 -17.43 -0.27 -2.96
C ILE A 34 -16.36 0.27 -3.90
N ILE A 35 -16.51 1.52 -4.35
CA ILE A 35 -15.51 2.21 -5.16
C ILE A 35 -14.75 3.18 -4.26
N ILE A 36 -13.54 2.79 -3.87
CA ILE A 36 -12.62 3.57 -3.04
C ILE A 36 -11.18 3.33 -3.51
N SER A 37 -10.25 4.21 -3.15
CA SER A 37 -8.83 4.06 -3.48
C SER A 37 -8.20 2.86 -2.77
N ALA A 38 -7.06 2.38 -3.27
CA ALA A 38 -6.34 1.26 -2.64
C ALA A 38 -5.94 1.54 -1.18
N SER A 39 -5.57 2.80 -0.86
CA SER A 39 -5.20 3.19 0.50
C SER A 39 -6.40 3.23 1.43
N GLU A 40 -7.54 3.69 0.93
CA GLU A 40 -8.81 3.67 1.67
C GLU A 40 -9.32 2.24 1.89
N MET A 41 -9.18 1.36 0.89
CA MET A 41 -9.51 -0.06 1.01
C MET A 41 -8.65 -0.76 2.06
N LEU A 42 -7.33 -0.50 2.07
CA LEU A 42 -6.45 -1.04 3.10
C LEU A 42 -6.85 -0.57 4.51
N SER A 43 -7.21 0.71 4.65
CA SER A 43 -7.73 1.22 5.93
C SER A 43 -9.05 0.58 6.31
N LEU A 44 -9.97 0.42 5.35
CA LEU A 44 -11.25 -0.24 5.59
C LEU A 44 -11.03 -1.65 6.10
N VAL A 45 -10.24 -2.48 5.41
CA VAL A 45 -9.97 -3.87 5.81
C VAL A 45 -9.40 -3.95 7.23
N ARG A 46 -8.40 -3.11 7.55
CA ARG A 46 -7.76 -3.08 8.87
C ARG A 46 -8.69 -2.67 10.00
N ASN A 47 -9.56 -1.70 9.74
CA ASN A 47 -10.46 -1.16 10.76
C ASN A 47 -11.82 -1.85 10.77
N PHE A 48 -12.11 -2.71 9.79
CA PHE A 48 -13.42 -3.35 9.64
C PHE A 48 -13.80 -4.12 10.90
N ALA A 49 -12.85 -4.88 11.45
CA ALA A 49 -13.05 -5.66 12.67
C ALA A 49 -13.52 -4.79 13.86
N PHE A 50 -13.00 -3.57 13.98
CA PHE A 50 -13.37 -2.63 15.06
C PHE A 50 -14.73 -1.96 14.83
N VAL A 51 -15.18 -1.86 13.57
CA VAL A 51 -16.43 -1.15 13.22
C VAL A 51 -17.65 -2.04 13.37
N VAL A 52 -17.52 -3.34 13.07
CA VAL A 52 -18.66 -4.27 13.05
C VAL A 52 -18.47 -5.50 13.95
N GLY A 53 -17.34 -5.64 14.64
CA GLY A 53 -17.01 -6.85 15.38
C GLY A 53 -17.95 -7.16 16.54
N ASP A 54 -18.58 -6.15 17.14
CA ASP A 54 -19.59 -6.29 18.19
C ASP A 54 -20.99 -6.67 17.66
N LEU A 55 -21.19 -6.60 16.33
CA LEU A 55 -22.46 -6.89 15.66
C LEU A 55 -22.50 -8.27 15.00
N VAL A 56 -21.39 -9.02 15.03
CA VAL A 56 -21.24 -10.28 14.30
C VAL A 56 -20.94 -11.42 15.28
N ASP A 57 -21.66 -12.53 15.13
CA ASP A 57 -21.43 -13.72 15.94
C ASP A 57 -20.03 -14.31 15.69
N GLU A 58 -19.33 -14.69 16.77
CA GLU A 58 -17.97 -15.24 16.68
C GLU A 58 -17.90 -16.55 15.86
N GLN A 59 -18.98 -17.34 15.84
CA GLN A 59 -19.06 -18.60 15.08
C GLN A 59 -19.54 -18.40 13.64
N ASN A 60 -19.61 -17.17 13.15
CA ASN A 60 -19.97 -16.92 11.77
C ASN A 60 -18.81 -17.28 10.82
N ASP A 61 -19.03 -18.22 9.91
CA ASP A 61 -17.99 -18.69 8.98
C ASP A 61 -17.45 -17.56 8.07
N ILE A 62 -18.30 -16.63 7.67
CA ILE A 62 -17.92 -15.47 6.83
C ILE A 62 -17.01 -14.53 7.63
N TRP A 63 -17.29 -14.36 8.92
CA TRP A 63 -16.45 -13.58 9.82
C TRP A 63 -15.07 -14.20 10.00
N MET A 64 -15.02 -15.51 10.23
CA MET A 64 -13.75 -16.25 10.31
C MET A 64 -12.96 -16.14 9.01
N TYR A 65 -13.62 -16.24 7.86
CA TYR A 65 -12.99 -16.01 6.56
C TYR A 65 -12.45 -14.58 6.40
N ASN A 66 -13.20 -13.56 6.85
CA ASN A 66 -12.73 -12.18 6.85
C ASN A 66 -11.50 -11.97 7.75
N ASN A 67 -11.43 -12.65 8.89
CA ASN A 67 -10.25 -12.60 9.78
C ASN A 67 -9.01 -13.20 9.11
N LEU A 68 -9.16 -14.27 8.31
CA LEU A 68 -8.06 -14.81 7.50
C LEU A 68 -7.53 -13.77 6.50
N LEU A 69 -8.42 -13.05 5.83
CA LEU A 69 -8.03 -11.99 4.89
C LEU A 69 -7.29 -10.85 5.60
N LEU A 70 -7.76 -10.46 6.79
CA LEU A 70 -7.11 -9.45 7.62
C LEU A 70 -5.69 -9.88 7.99
N GLU A 71 -5.52 -11.11 8.45
CA GLU A 71 -4.21 -11.66 8.83
C GLU A 71 -3.23 -11.70 7.65
N VAL A 72 -3.68 -12.17 6.48
CA VAL A 72 -2.87 -12.12 5.25
C VAL A 72 -2.47 -10.68 4.92
N THR A 73 -3.41 -9.74 5.02
CA THR A 73 -3.16 -8.33 4.71
C THR A 73 -2.15 -7.70 5.67
N GLU A 74 -2.23 -8.02 6.96
CA GLU A 74 -1.27 -7.56 7.97
C GLU A 74 0.14 -8.07 7.69
N ILE A 75 0.29 -9.37 7.38
CA ILE A 75 1.60 -9.94 7.05
C ILE A 75 2.16 -9.29 5.78
N LEU A 76 1.37 -9.16 4.71
CA LEU A 76 1.83 -8.59 3.44
C LEU A 76 2.22 -7.10 3.52
N THR A 77 1.69 -6.40 4.52
CA THR A 77 1.99 -4.99 4.77
C THR A 77 3.14 -4.78 5.77
N SER A 78 3.70 -5.87 6.31
CA SER A 78 4.92 -5.84 7.11
C SER A 78 6.14 -5.40 6.29
N GLN A 79 7.13 -4.82 6.98
CA GLN A 79 8.41 -4.43 6.40
C GLN A 79 9.51 -5.46 6.62
N ILE A 80 9.28 -6.46 7.48
CA ILE A 80 10.29 -7.45 7.87
C ILE A 80 9.67 -8.83 7.78
N PHE A 81 10.39 -9.75 7.16
CA PHE A 81 9.98 -11.13 6.98
C PHE A 81 11.10 -12.06 7.46
N SER A 82 10.72 -13.10 8.21
CA SER A 82 11.56 -14.25 8.51
C SER A 82 11.15 -15.43 7.64
N SER A 83 11.98 -16.48 7.55
CA SER A 83 11.66 -17.67 6.77
C SER A 83 10.40 -18.36 7.30
N GLU A 84 10.24 -18.43 8.62
CA GLU A 84 9.10 -19.02 9.29
C GLU A 84 7.81 -18.24 8.98
N LEU A 85 7.89 -16.90 8.93
CA LEU A 85 6.75 -16.06 8.56
C LEU A 85 6.34 -16.27 7.10
N LEU A 86 7.28 -16.53 6.19
CA LEU A 86 6.97 -16.80 4.78
C LEU A 86 6.31 -18.17 4.59
N GLU A 87 6.77 -19.19 5.30
CA GLU A 87 6.12 -20.50 5.34
C GLU A 87 4.69 -20.38 5.91
N TYR A 88 4.56 -19.65 7.03
CA TYR A 88 3.27 -19.37 7.65
C TYR A 88 2.32 -18.64 6.69
N LEU A 89 2.81 -17.61 5.99
CA LEU A 89 2.05 -16.88 4.97
C LEU A 89 1.56 -17.81 3.84
N GLY A 90 2.40 -18.74 3.38
CA GLY A 90 2.02 -19.73 2.38
C GLY A 90 0.84 -20.59 2.83
N ASN A 91 0.93 -21.15 4.04
CA ASN A 91 -0.14 -21.95 4.64
C ASN A 91 -1.43 -21.13 4.85
N LEU A 92 -1.29 -19.88 5.27
CA LEU A 92 -2.41 -18.97 5.49
C LEU A 92 -3.15 -18.64 4.20
N ILE A 93 -2.42 -18.38 3.11
CA ILE A 93 -3.00 -18.11 1.78
C ILE A 93 -3.70 -19.35 1.23
N GLN A 94 -3.11 -20.53 1.39
CA GLN A 94 -3.74 -21.78 0.98
C GLN A 94 -5.07 -21.98 1.70
N ARG A 95 -5.05 -21.88 3.04
CA ARG A 95 -6.26 -21.99 3.88
C ARG A 95 -7.32 -20.98 3.45
N HIS A 96 -6.93 -19.71 3.26
CA HIS A 96 -7.84 -18.66 2.79
C HIS A 96 -8.52 -19.03 1.45
N ASN A 97 -7.76 -19.54 0.48
CA ASN A 97 -8.29 -19.90 -0.84
C ASN A 97 -9.21 -21.12 -0.78
N GLU A 98 -8.87 -22.14 0.02
CA GLU A 98 -9.72 -23.31 0.25
C GLU A 98 -11.03 -22.91 0.93
N THR A 99 -10.97 -22.06 1.97
CA THR A 99 -12.14 -21.53 2.65
C THR A 99 -13.03 -20.73 1.69
N PHE A 100 -12.46 -19.88 0.83
CA PHE A 100 -13.21 -19.13 -0.19
C PHE A 100 -14.03 -20.06 -1.09
N ILE A 101 -13.40 -21.12 -1.63
CA ILE A 101 -14.08 -22.09 -2.51
C ILE A 101 -15.20 -22.79 -1.76
N SER A 102 -14.93 -23.24 -0.52
CA SER A 102 -15.93 -23.98 0.28
C SER A 102 -17.14 -23.14 0.69
N LEU A 103 -16.93 -21.88 1.08
CA LEU A 103 -18.00 -21.02 1.62
C LEU A 103 -18.81 -20.33 0.52
N LEU A 104 -18.15 -19.87 -0.54
CA LEU A 104 -18.79 -19.09 -1.59
C LEU A 104 -19.16 -19.93 -2.81
N ASN A 105 -18.64 -21.15 -2.92
CA ASN A 105 -18.87 -22.08 -4.04
C ASN A 105 -18.57 -21.42 -5.41
N GLU A 106 -17.55 -20.55 -5.44
CA GLU A 106 -17.09 -19.80 -6.61
C GLU A 106 -15.68 -20.24 -7.02
N THR A 107 -15.32 -19.96 -8.28
CA THR A 107 -13.95 -20.16 -8.77
C THR A 107 -13.01 -19.08 -8.25
N LEU A 108 -11.75 -19.44 -8.02
CA LEU A 108 -10.73 -18.49 -7.55
C LEU A 108 -10.52 -17.39 -8.59
N LYS A 109 -10.67 -16.15 -8.15
CA LYS A 109 -10.36 -14.97 -8.95
C LYS A 109 -8.85 -14.91 -9.23
N PRO A 110 -8.40 -14.33 -10.36
CA PRO A 110 -6.97 -14.22 -10.69
C PRO A 110 -6.12 -13.61 -9.58
N LYS A 111 -6.68 -12.69 -8.78
CA LYS A 111 -5.99 -12.09 -7.62
C LYS A 111 -5.57 -13.12 -6.56
N PHE A 112 -6.40 -14.14 -6.32
CA PHE A 112 -6.09 -15.20 -5.35
C PHE A 112 -5.03 -16.16 -5.87
N HIS A 113 -4.99 -16.40 -7.18
CA HIS A 113 -3.90 -17.15 -7.81
C HIS A 113 -2.56 -16.42 -7.68
N LEU A 114 -2.53 -15.12 -7.96
CA LEU A 114 -1.32 -14.30 -7.79
C LEU A 114 -0.82 -14.32 -6.33
N LEU A 115 -1.74 -14.38 -5.37
CA LEU A 115 -1.43 -14.42 -3.94
C LEU A 115 -0.52 -15.61 -3.57
N LEU A 116 -0.72 -16.77 -4.18
CA LEU A 116 0.08 -17.98 -3.94
C LEU A 116 1.58 -17.78 -4.21
N HIS A 117 1.93 -16.82 -5.07
CA HIS A 117 3.31 -16.53 -5.42
C HIS A 117 3.97 -15.52 -4.47
N TYR A 118 3.22 -14.87 -3.57
CA TYR A 118 3.77 -13.84 -2.69
C TYR A 118 4.91 -14.34 -1.80
N PRO A 119 4.86 -15.52 -1.16
CA PRO A 119 5.98 -16.00 -0.34
C PRO A 119 7.31 -16.02 -1.13
N ARG A 120 7.30 -16.58 -2.34
CA ARG A 120 8.46 -16.62 -3.25
C ARG A 120 8.86 -15.25 -3.78
N ILE A 121 7.90 -14.37 -4.05
CA ILE A 121 8.17 -12.99 -4.49
C ILE A 121 8.88 -12.21 -3.37
N ILE A 122 8.42 -12.36 -2.13
CA ILE A 122 8.99 -11.66 -0.97
C ILE A 122 10.41 -12.15 -0.68
N GLU A 123 10.65 -13.46 -0.81
CA GLU A 123 12.00 -14.02 -0.66
C GLU A 123 13.00 -13.42 -1.67
N LYS A 124 12.56 -13.15 -2.91
CA LYS A 124 13.43 -12.66 -4.00
C LYS A 124 13.56 -11.14 -4.07
N ILE A 125 12.46 -10.42 -3.86
CA ILE A 125 12.36 -8.96 -4.08
C ILE A 125 12.33 -8.20 -2.75
N GLY A 126 11.88 -8.84 -1.69
CA GLY A 126 11.71 -8.24 -0.38
C GLY A 126 10.27 -7.79 -0.09
N PRO A 127 10.08 -6.98 0.98
CA PRO A 127 8.76 -6.60 1.50
C PRO A 127 7.85 -5.91 0.46
N PRO A 128 6.61 -6.40 0.23
CA PRO A 128 5.73 -5.87 -0.81
C PRO A 128 5.39 -4.40 -0.62
N ILE A 129 5.21 -3.96 0.64
CA ILE A 129 4.89 -2.57 0.97
C ILE A 129 5.96 -1.57 0.50
N LEU A 130 7.24 -2.00 0.48
CA LEU A 130 8.36 -1.13 0.10
C LEU A 130 8.45 -0.94 -1.42
N VAL A 131 8.10 -1.97 -2.19
CA VAL A 131 8.10 -1.98 -3.67
C VAL A 131 6.73 -1.65 -4.27
N SER A 132 5.70 -1.46 -3.43
CA SER A 132 4.34 -1.15 -3.84
C SER A 132 4.20 0.17 -4.61
N SER A 133 3.11 0.28 -5.39
CA SER A 133 2.79 1.49 -6.14
C SER A 133 2.22 2.64 -5.30
N PHE A 134 1.93 2.42 -4.01
CA PHE A 134 1.38 3.44 -3.12
C PHE A 134 2.20 4.74 -3.11
N LYS A 135 3.53 4.62 -3.03
CA LYS A 135 4.44 5.78 -3.02
C LYS A 135 4.45 6.51 -4.37
N TYR A 136 4.42 5.76 -5.47
CA TYR A 136 4.43 6.34 -6.82
C TYR A 136 3.13 7.07 -7.12
N GLU A 137 1.98 6.50 -6.76
CA GLU A 137 0.66 7.15 -6.91
C GLU A 137 0.56 8.42 -6.07
N ALA A 138 1.05 8.38 -4.82
CA ALA A 138 1.12 9.56 -3.97
C ALA A 138 2.00 10.66 -4.58
N LYS A 139 3.13 10.29 -5.18
CA LYS A 139 4.01 11.25 -5.88
C LYS A 139 3.36 11.79 -7.16
N HIS A 140 2.60 10.97 -7.88
CA HIS A 140 1.93 11.36 -9.10
C HIS A 140 0.82 12.41 -8.87
N ARG A 141 0.20 12.43 -7.67
CA ARG A 141 -0.74 13.49 -7.27
C ARG A 141 -0.16 14.90 -7.40
N ASP A 142 1.11 15.10 -7.01
CA ASP A 142 1.78 16.40 -7.15
C ASP A 142 1.80 16.87 -8.62
N ALA A 143 2.11 15.96 -9.54
CA ALA A 143 2.16 16.25 -10.97
C ALA A 143 0.78 16.64 -11.52
N LYS A 144 -0.30 15.96 -11.09
CA LYS A 144 -1.69 16.29 -11.45
C LYS A 144 -2.12 17.67 -10.97
N ILE A 145 -1.73 18.05 -9.75
CA ILE A 145 -2.01 19.39 -9.22
C ILE A 145 -1.27 20.43 -10.07
N ILE A 146 0.03 20.21 -10.32
CA ILE A 146 0.83 21.12 -11.15
C ILE A 146 0.20 21.26 -12.54
N SER A 147 -0.20 20.17 -13.19
CA SER A 147 -0.82 20.24 -14.52
C SER A 147 -2.12 21.03 -14.52
N GLY A 148 -2.96 20.91 -13.49
CA GLY A 148 -4.19 21.68 -13.37
C GLY A 148 -3.98 23.18 -13.17
N THR A 149 -2.81 23.60 -12.66
CA THR A 149 -2.48 25.02 -12.45
C THR A 149 -1.77 25.68 -13.64
N ILE A 150 -1.27 24.90 -14.60
CA ILE A 150 -0.52 25.43 -15.74
C ILE A 150 -1.52 25.92 -16.79
N THR A 151 -1.42 27.20 -17.13
CA THR A 151 -2.24 27.83 -18.18
C THR A 151 -1.67 27.61 -19.58
N CYS A 152 -0.34 27.54 -19.73
CA CYS A 152 0.34 27.30 -21.01
C CYS A 152 0.67 25.81 -21.21
N GLN A 153 0.02 25.16 -22.16
CA GLN A 153 0.14 23.72 -22.39
C GLN A 153 1.10 23.33 -23.53
N ILE A 154 1.80 24.28 -24.14
CA ILE A 154 2.68 24.03 -25.29
C ILE A 154 3.79 23.01 -24.94
N GLN A 155 4.34 23.07 -23.73
CA GLN A 155 5.33 22.10 -23.23
C GLN A 155 4.99 21.65 -21.81
N LEU A 156 3.79 21.08 -21.65
CA LEU A 156 3.27 20.64 -20.35
C LEU A 156 4.20 19.64 -19.63
N PRO A 157 4.74 18.58 -20.27
CA PRO A 157 5.63 17.63 -19.59
C PRO A 157 6.90 18.28 -19.06
N LEU A 158 7.53 19.16 -19.85
CA LEU A 158 8.72 19.90 -19.44
C LEU A 158 8.41 20.80 -18.24
N SER A 159 7.29 21.53 -18.30
CA SER A 159 6.86 22.44 -17.23
C SER A 159 6.59 21.71 -15.91
N ILE A 160 5.95 20.53 -15.98
CA ILE A 160 5.73 19.66 -14.82
C ILE A 160 7.07 19.15 -14.27
N ALA A 161 7.95 18.65 -15.14
CA ALA A 161 9.26 18.13 -14.76
C ALA A 161 10.10 19.19 -14.04
N THR A 162 10.21 20.39 -14.61
CA THR A 162 10.94 21.52 -14.01
C THR A 162 10.40 21.89 -12.63
N ARG A 163 9.07 21.97 -12.46
CA ARG A 163 8.46 22.26 -11.16
C ARG A 163 8.72 21.15 -10.13
N CYS A 164 8.62 19.89 -10.54
CA CYS A 164 8.95 18.75 -9.70
C CYS A 164 10.43 18.75 -9.27
N GLN A 165 11.35 19.10 -10.19
CA GLN A 165 12.77 19.24 -9.90
C GLN A 165 13.04 20.37 -8.91
N LEU A 166 12.49 21.57 -9.14
CA LEU A 166 12.64 22.71 -8.23
C LEU A 166 12.12 22.40 -6.81
N LYS A 167 10.96 21.76 -6.70
CA LYS A 167 10.40 21.30 -5.41
C LYS A 167 11.35 20.33 -4.71
N SER A 168 12.03 19.46 -5.47
CA SER A 168 13.00 18.49 -4.92
C SER A 168 14.28 19.20 -4.48
N CYS A 169 14.86 20.09 -5.30
CA CYS A 169 16.04 20.90 -4.94
C CYS A 169 15.82 21.72 -3.67
N PHE A 170 14.65 22.35 -3.54
CA PHE A 170 14.29 23.09 -2.33
C PHE A 170 14.28 22.19 -1.08
N ARG A 171 13.71 20.99 -1.18
CA ARG A 171 13.70 20.01 -0.07
C ARG A 171 15.10 19.58 0.33
N TYR A 172 15.97 19.30 -0.64
CA TYR A 172 17.37 18.93 -0.38
C TYR A 172 18.15 20.07 0.28
N SER A 173 18.04 21.29 -0.25
CA SER A 173 18.72 22.47 0.29
C SER A 173 18.26 22.78 1.72
N SER A 174 16.95 22.70 1.98
CA SER A 174 16.36 22.99 3.29
C SER A 174 16.48 21.85 4.30
N LYS A 175 16.95 20.66 3.88
CA LYS A 175 16.99 19.42 4.67
C LYS A 175 15.64 19.00 5.29
N ILE A 176 14.52 19.48 4.72
CA ILE A 176 13.17 19.22 5.25
C ILE A 176 12.71 17.82 4.82
N GLY A 177 12.40 16.96 5.80
CA GLY A 177 11.89 15.61 5.57
C GLY A 177 12.94 14.62 5.04
N LEU A 178 14.22 14.90 5.26
CA LEU A 178 15.34 14.00 4.96
C LEU A 178 15.80 13.17 6.17
N ASN A 179 15.38 13.53 7.38
CA ASN A 179 15.91 12.97 8.63
C ASN A 179 15.33 11.60 9.04
N ASP A 180 14.39 11.01 8.29
CA ASP A 180 13.63 9.85 8.80
C ASP A 180 13.78 8.53 8.01
N ILE A 181 14.48 8.46 6.88
CA ILE A 181 14.43 7.24 6.02
C ILE A 181 15.79 6.79 5.46
N ILE A 182 16.77 7.69 5.34
CA ILE A 182 18.02 7.33 4.63
C ILE A 182 18.95 6.47 5.52
N MET A 183 18.90 6.61 6.85
CA MET A 183 19.84 5.90 7.74
C MET A 183 19.55 4.40 7.91
N SER A 184 18.33 3.91 7.63
CA SER A 184 17.99 2.49 7.81
C SER A 184 18.08 1.65 6.54
N MET A 185 17.96 2.24 5.34
CA MET A 185 17.99 1.51 4.07
C MET A 185 19.41 1.23 3.53
N THR A 186 20.43 1.94 3.99
CA THR A 186 21.80 1.80 3.46
C THR A 186 22.53 0.53 3.95
N ILE A 187 22.04 -0.19 4.98
CA ILE A 187 22.84 -1.25 5.63
C ILE A 187 22.60 -2.68 5.09
N ARG A 188 21.62 -3.00 4.23
CA ARG A 188 21.38 -4.44 3.90
C ARG A 188 21.16 -4.94 2.48
N PHE A 189 21.00 -4.10 1.45
CA PHE A 189 20.68 -4.64 0.12
C PHE A 189 21.61 -4.23 -1.04
N HIS A 190 22.62 -3.38 -0.81
CA HIS A 190 23.35 -2.76 -1.92
C HIS A 190 24.83 -3.16 -2.11
N LEU A 191 25.28 -4.28 -1.53
CA LEU A 191 26.66 -4.77 -1.71
C LEU A 191 26.79 -6.12 -2.43
N SER A 192 25.72 -6.73 -2.95
CA SER A 192 25.83 -8.02 -3.67
C SER A 192 25.40 -8.00 -5.14
N TYR A 193 24.77 -6.93 -5.63
CA TYR A 193 24.25 -6.88 -7.01
C TYR A 193 24.98 -5.92 -7.95
N PHE A 194 25.84 -5.03 -7.44
CA PHE A 194 26.60 -4.09 -8.30
C PHE A 194 27.98 -4.59 -8.73
N ASP A 195 28.52 -5.64 -8.09
CA ASP A 195 29.83 -6.19 -8.44
C ASP A 195 29.77 -7.29 -9.53
N LEU A 196 28.58 -7.61 -10.08
CA LEU A 196 28.41 -8.70 -11.06
C LEU A 196 28.03 -8.26 -12.48
N VAL A 197 28.04 -6.96 -12.79
CA VAL A 197 27.74 -6.44 -14.16
C VAL A 197 28.88 -5.59 -14.74
N ILE A 198 30.05 -5.61 -14.10
CA ILE A 198 31.28 -5.04 -14.71
C ILE A 198 32.37 -6.11 -14.63
N HIS A 199 32.30 -7.09 -15.54
CA HIS A 199 33.45 -7.75 -16.16
C HIS A 199 33.01 -8.54 -17.39
#